data_AF-A0A2N2PRR3-F1
#
_entry.id   AF-A0A2N2PRR3-F1
#
_cell.length_a   1.000
_cell.length_b   1.000
_cell.length_c   1.000
_cell.angle_alpha   90.00
_cell.angle_beta   90.00
_cell.angle_gamma   90.00
#
_symmetry.space_group_name_H-M   'P 1'
#
loop_
_entity.id
_entity.type
_entity.pdbx_description
1 polymer ?
#
loop_
_entity_poly.entity_id
_entity_poly.type
_entity_poly.pdbx_seq_one_letter_code
_entity_poly.pdbx_strand_id
1 'polypeptide(L)'
;MRHHIEVDQSGKIERTQVTTVLAFSDGIKASILILGVEKRECLRRLRQRGGSVSTLYLKLFASALFLLLRDYPDQLEVVTIDMEYPGKAAELRAMLLNHIWRIAPAFSKDQIAFGEIGKKSPAHYSAWAVFRGEEEPGRRVGASELLRLLK
;
A
#
# COMPACT_ATOMS: atom_id res chain seq x y z
N MET A 1 20.52 -4.02 -8.88
CA MET A 1 20.92 -3.18 -7.73
C MET A 1 19.75 -3.13 -6.77
N ARG A 2 19.98 -2.95 -5.47
CA ARG A 2 18.88 -2.75 -4.51
C ARG A 2 18.67 -1.26 -4.29
N HIS A 3 17.45 -0.87 -3.95
CA HIS A 3 16.99 0.51 -3.89
C HIS A 3 16.40 0.84 -2.53
N HIS A 4 16.63 2.07 -2.08
CA HIS A 4 15.93 2.69 -0.97
C HIS A 4 14.75 3.43 -1.58
N ILE A 5 13.53 3.02 -1.25
CA ILE A 5 12.31 3.61 -1.81
C ILE A 5 11.46 4.26 -0.72
N GLU A 6 10.77 5.32 -1.11
CA GLU A 6 9.71 5.94 -0.32
C GLU A 6 8.34 5.53 -0.88
N VAL A 7 7.37 5.22 -0.01
CA VAL A 7 6.00 4.85 -0.37
C VAL A 7 5.04 5.88 0.21
N ASP A 8 4.25 6.51 -0.65
CA ASP A 8 3.23 7.49 -0.26
C ASP A 8 1.86 7.13 -0.88
N GLN A 9 0.78 7.73 -0.37
CA GLN A 9 -0.55 7.62 -0.92
C GLN A 9 -1.21 8.95 -1.26
N SER A 10 -2.07 8.93 -2.27
CA SER A 10 -2.99 10.02 -2.59
C SER A 10 -4.43 9.49 -2.55
N GLY A 11 -5.27 10.17 -1.78
CA GLY A 11 -6.62 9.72 -1.48
C GLY A 11 -6.62 8.55 -0.50
N LYS A 12 -6.80 8.84 0.80
CA LYS A 12 -6.65 7.83 1.86
C LYS A 12 -7.52 6.58 1.66
N ILE A 13 -6.97 5.42 1.98
CA ILE A 13 -7.63 4.12 1.79
C ILE A 13 -9.01 4.05 2.50
N GLU A 14 -9.18 4.68 3.66
CA GLU A 14 -10.44 4.70 4.40
C GLU A 14 -11.51 5.61 3.78
N ARG A 15 -11.11 6.57 2.92
CA ARG A 15 -12.03 7.43 2.19
C ARG A 15 -12.59 6.70 0.97
N THR A 16 -13.57 5.83 1.21
CA THR A 16 -14.12 4.93 0.18
C THR A 16 -14.85 5.62 -0.97
N GLN A 17 -15.15 6.92 -0.85
CA GLN A 17 -15.76 7.74 -1.88
C GLN A 17 -14.76 8.28 -2.91
N VAL A 18 -13.46 8.29 -2.59
CA VAL A 18 -12.40 8.71 -3.52
C VAL A 18 -11.54 7.53 -3.95
N THR A 19 -10.87 7.67 -5.08
CA THR A 19 -9.80 6.76 -5.52
C THR A 19 -8.63 6.84 -4.53
N THR A 20 -7.92 5.72 -4.36
CA THR A 20 -6.63 5.68 -3.68
C THR A 20 -5.56 5.33 -4.68
N VAL A 21 -4.47 6.09 -4.67
CA VAL A 21 -3.24 5.74 -5.38
C VAL A 21 -2.18 5.48 -4.33
N LEU A 22 -1.48 4.35 -4.43
CA LEU A 22 -0.22 4.13 -3.74
C LEU A 22 0.89 4.19 -4.77
N ALA A 23 1.99 4.87 -4.46
CA ALA A 23 3.16 4.89 -5.32
C ALA A 23 4.44 4.80 -4.50
N PHE A 24 5.48 4.26 -5.12
CA PHE A 24 6.84 4.42 -4.65
C PHE A 24 7.74 5.01 -5.72
N SER A 25 8.83 5.63 -5.28
CA SER A 25 9.87 6.17 -6.14
C SER A 25 11.25 5.99 -5.48
N ASP A 26 12.27 6.65 -6.03
CA ASP A 26 13.70 6.62 -5.65
C ASP A 26 14.49 5.44 -6.24
N GLY A 27 14.98 5.65 -7.47
CA GLY A 27 15.76 4.68 -8.27
C GLY A 27 14.90 3.75 -9.12
N ILE A 28 13.79 3.27 -8.57
CA ILE A 28 12.71 2.57 -9.29
C ILE A 28 11.38 3.21 -8.93
N LYS A 29 10.37 3.09 -9.80
CA LYS A 29 9.03 3.61 -9.53
C LYS A 29 7.94 2.63 -9.90
N ALA A 30 6.86 2.61 -9.11
CA ALA A 30 5.62 1.94 -9.46
C ALA A 30 4.45 2.64 -8.80
N SER A 31 3.25 2.44 -9.37
CA SER A 31 2.02 2.96 -8.81
C SER A 31 0.87 1.96 -9.00
N ILE A 32 -0.02 1.92 -8.02
CA ILE A 32 -1.29 1.22 -8.13
C ILE A 32 -2.46 2.16 -7.86
N LEU A 33 -3.56 1.96 -8.59
CA LEU A 33 -4.80 2.71 -8.43
C LEU A 33 -5.92 1.77 -7.98
N ILE A 34 -6.62 2.17 -6.91
CA ILE A 34 -7.76 1.46 -6.33
C ILE A 34 -8.95 2.41 -6.34
N LEU A 35 -9.98 2.08 -7.12
CA LEU A 35 -11.19 2.89 -7.17
C LEU A 35 -11.98 2.79 -5.86
N GLY A 36 -12.75 3.83 -5.54
CA GLY A 36 -13.65 3.82 -4.39
C GLY A 36 -14.63 2.64 -4.38
N VAL A 37 -15.13 2.23 -5.55
CA VAL A 37 -16.01 1.05 -5.70
C VAL A 37 -15.36 -0.24 -5.19
N GLU A 38 -14.07 -0.44 -5.47
CA GLU A 38 -13.34 -1.64 -5.06
C GLU A 38 -13.16 -1.69 -3.54
N LYS A 39 -12.86 -0.53 -2.93
CA LYS A 39 -12.74 -0.39 -1.47
C LYS A 39 -14.06 -0.69 -0.77
N ARG A 40 -15.18 -0.18 -1.31
CA ARG A 40 -16.52 -0.45 -0.78
C ARG A 40 -16.88 -1.92 -0.87
N GLU A 41 -16.59 -2.57 -1.99
CA GLU A 41 -16.83 -4.01 -2.14
C GLU A 41 -16.02 -4.83 -1.13
N CYS A 42 -14.73 -4.49 -0.94
CA CYS A 42 -13.90 -5.14 0.08
C CYS A 42 -14.51 -5.01 1.48
N LEU A 43 -14.87 -3.80 1.90
CA LEU A 43 -15.43 -3.56 3.22
C LEU A 43 -16.78 -4.24 3.42
N ARG A 44 -17.64 -4.26 2.39
CA ARG A 44 -18.92 -4.97 2.44
C ARG A 44 -18.72 -6.45 2.75
N ARG A 45 -17.76 -7.11 2.08
CA ARG A 45 -17.42 -8.52 2.31
C ARG A 45 -16.75 -8.75 3.67
N LEU A 46 -15.89 -7.85 4.10
CA LEU A 46 -15.18 -8.00 5.37
C LEU A 46 -16.09 -7.76 6.58
N ARG A 47 -17.02 -6.81 6.51
CA ARG A 47 -18.01 -6.56 7.59
C ARG A 47 -18.86 -7.79 7.90
N GLN A 48 -19.14 -8.63 6.90
CA GLN A 48 -19.83 -9.90 7.10
C GLN A 48 -19.04 -10.90 7.95
N ARG A 49 -17.72 -10.71 8.09
CA ARG A 49 -16.83 -11.54 8.90
C ARG A 49 -16.58 -10.97 10.30
N GLY A 50 -17.16 -9.82 10.62
CA GLY A 50 -16.93 -9.10 11.88
C GLY A 50 -15.60 -8.36 11.94
N GLY A 51 -15.26 -7.85 13.13
CA GLY A 51 -14.04 -7.08 13.38
C GLY A 51 -14.25 -5.56 13.39
N SER A 52 -13.28 -4.84 13.97
CA SER A 52 -13.35 -3.38 14.06
C SER A 52 -13.09 -2.72 12.70
N VAL A 53 -13.79 -1.63 12.41
CA VAL A 53 -13.63 -0.86 11.16
C VAL A 53 -12.18 -0.42 10.97
N SER A 54 -11.49 -0.02 12.05
CA SER A 54 -10.07 0.37 12.02
C SER A 54 -9.17 -0.79 11.56
N THR A 55 -9.38 -1.99 12.09
CA THR A 55 -8.64 -3.19 11.67
C THR A 55 -8.90 -3.53 10.20
N LEU A 56 -10.14 -3.34 9.71
CA LEU A 56 -10.47 -3.59 8.32
C LEU A 56 -9.71 -2.66 7.37
N TYR A 57 -9.63 -1.37 7.69
CA TYR A 57 -8.86 -0.41 6.88
C TYR A 57 -7.36 -0.71 6.92
N LEU A 58 -6.81 -1.09 8.08
CA LEU A 58 -5.41 -1.43 8.20
C LEU A 58 -5.04 -2.66 7.36
N LYS A 59 -5.89 -3.70 7.39
CA LYS A 59 -5.73 -4.89 6.53
C LYS A 59 -5.82 -4.55 5.05
N LEU A 60 -6.74 -3.67 4.67
CA LEU A 60 -6.89 -3.20 3.29
C LEU A 60 -5.65 -2.43 2.83
N PHE A 61 -5.11 -1.56 3.69
CA PHE A 61 -3.87 -0.83 3.42
C PHE A 61 -2.66 -1.77 3.28
N ALA A 62 -2.48 -2.71 4.21
CA ALA A 62 -1.42 -3.72 4.14
C ALA A 62 -1.49 -4.55 2.85
N SER A 63 -2.70 -4.94 2.44
CA SER A 63 -2.93 -5.69 1.20
C SER A 63 -2.56 -4.85 -0.03
N ALA A 64 -2.92 -3.56 -0.04
CA ALA A 64 -2.58 -2.65 -1.13
C ALA A 64 -1.06 -2.40 -1.21
N LEU A 65 -0.38 -2.19 -0.07
CA LEU A 65 1.07 -2.09 -0.01
C LEU A 65 1.76 -3.35 -0.56
N PHE A 66 1.30 -4.53 -0.15
CA PHE A 66 1.83 -5.79 -0.70
C PHE A 66 1.63 -5.85 -2.22
N LEU A 67 0.44 -5.49 -2.72
CA LEU A 67 0.16 -5.50 -4.15
C LEU A 67 1.03 -4.53 -4.95
N LEU A 68 1.45 -3.42 -4.36
CA LEU A 68 2.41 -2.48 -4.94
C LEU A 68 3.83 -3.06 -4.97
N LEU A 69 4.26 -3.74 -3.89
CA LEU A 69 5.66 -4.17 -3.71
C LEU A 69 5.96 -5.59 -4.22
N ARG A 70 4.94 -6.44 -4.44
CA ARG A 70 5.10 -7.89 -4.68
C ARG A 70 6.01 -8.26 -5.86
N ASP A 71 6.15 -7.38 -6.84
CA ASP A 71 6.91 -7.63 -8.08
C ASP A 71 8.39 -7.16 -7.95
N TYR A 72 8.77 -6.58 -6.80
CA TYR A 72 10.08 -5.96 -6.57
C TYR A 72 10.90 -6.48 -5.36
N PRO A 73 10.56 -7.56 -4.62
CA PRO A 73 11.18 -7.84 -3.32
C PRO A 73 12.71 -7.92 -3.34
N ASP A 74 13.31 -8.47 -4.41
CA ASP A 74 14.77 -8.61 -4.55
C ASP A 74 15.49 -7.30 -4.90
N GLN A 75 14.74 -6.29 -5.34
CA GLN A 75 15.23 -4.96 -5.70
C GLN A 75 15.12 -3.97 -4.52
N LEU A 76 14.48 -4.36 -3.41
CA LEU A 76 14.28 -3.46 -2.28
C LEU A 76 15.39 -3.67 -1.25
N GLU A 77 16.03 -2.58 -0.84
CA GLU A 77 16.93 -2.57 0.30
C GLU A 77 16.19 -2.05 1.52
N VAL A 78 15.56 -0.87 1.39
CA VAL A 78 14.75 -0.21 2.42
C VAL A 78 13.48 0.31 1.77
N VAL A 79 12.35 0.11 2.46
CA VAL A 79 11.03 0.63 2.11
C VAL A 79 10.58 1.52 3.26
N THR A 80 10.61 2.83 3.04
CA THR A 80 10.06 3.80 3.99
C THR A 80 8.62 4.06 3.62
N ILE A 81 7.69 3.82 4.54
CA ILE A 81 6.25 4.00 4.33
C ILE A 81 5.80 5.22 5.14
N ASP A 82 5.06 6.13 4.50
CA ASP A 82 4.57 7.34 5.19
C ASP A 82 3.70 6.95 6.38
N MET A 83 4.00 7.53 7.55
CA MET A 83 3.36 7.17 8.81
C MET A 83 1.98 7.85 8.94
N GLU A 84 1.02 7.37 8.16
CA GLU A 84 -0.35 7.87 8.15
C GLU A 84 -1.21 7.42 9.34
N TYR A 85 -0.79 6.36 10.05
CA TYR A 85 -1.55 5.74 11.14
C TYR A 85 -0.72 5.71 12.45
N PRO A 86 -0.80 6.78 13.26
CA PRO A 86 -0.11 6.82 14.55
C PRO A 86 -0.45 5.61 15.42
N GLY A 87 0.57 4.95 15.98
CA GLY A 87 0.42 3.78 16.85
C GLY A 87 0.07 2.46 16.13
N LYS A 88 -0.04 2.44 14.80
CA LYS A 88 -0.37 1.22 14.03
C LYS A 88 0.78 0.66 13.19
N ALA A 89 1.95 1.29 13.20
CA ALA A 89 3.13 0.88 12.43
C ALA A 89 3.52 -0.59 12.66
N ALA A 90 3.57 -1.05 13.92
CA ALA A 90 3.92 -2.44 14.22
C ALA A 90 2.89 -3.45 13.69
N GLU A 91 1.60 -3.15 13.84
CA GLU A 91 0.51 -3.99 13.33
C GLU A 91 0.50 -4.04 11.80
N LEU A 92 0.70 -2.88 11.15
CA LEU A 92 0.82 -2.77 9.69
C LEU A 92 2.03 -3.55 9.15
N ARG A 93 3.20 -3.42 9.80
CA ARG A 93 4.41 -4.17 9.45
C ARG A 93 4.15 -5.66 9.49
N ALA A 94 3.54 -6.15 10.57
CA ALA A 94 3.25 -7.57 10.72
C ALA A 94 2.32 -8.08 9.61
N MET A 95 1.25 -7.33 9.29
CA MET A 95 0.34 -7.68 8.19
C MET A 95 1.04 -7.69 6.83
N LEU A 96 1.87 -6.68 6.54
CA LEU A 96 2.61 -6.58 5.29
C LEU A 96 3.63 -7.72 5.14
N LEU A 97 4.43 -7.99 6.17
CA LEU A 97 5.41 -9.08 6.17
C LEU A 97 4.75 -10.45 5.99
N ASN A 98 3.60 -10.69 6.61
CA ASN A 98 2.82 -11.92 6.43
C ASN A 98 2.42 -12.16 4.97
N HIS A 99 2.28 -11.12 4.16
CA HIS A 99 2.06 -11.25 2.72
C HIS A 99 3.38 -11.43 1.97
N ILE A 100 4.38 -10.60 2.24
CA ILE A 100 5.69 -10.64 1.56
C ILE A 100 6.36 -12.00 1.74
N TRP A 101 6.41 -12.54 2.95
CA TRP A 101 7.09 -13.82 3.24
C TRP A 101 6.48 -15.03 2.53
N ARG A 102 5.26 -14.93 1.99
CA ARG A 102 4.68 -16.01 1.17
C ARG A 102 5.39 -16.15 -0.18
N ILE A 103 6.04 -15.10 -0.66
CA ILE A 103 6.73 -15.07 -1.95
C ILE A 103 8.24 -14.79 -1.82
N ALA A 104 8.65 -14.11 -0.77
CA ALA A 104 10.03 -13.77 -0.48
C ALA A 104 10.36 -14.03 1.01
N PRO A 105 10.55 -15.30 1.41
CA PRO A 105 10.81 -15.66 2.81
C PRO A 105 12.07 -15.04 3.41
N ALA A 106 13.03 -14.65 2.57
CA ALA A 106 14.28 -14.02 2.97
C ALA A 106 14.17 -12.50 3.20
N PHE A 107 13.02 -11.89 2.91
CA PHE A 107 12.82 -10.45 3.09
C PHE A 107 12.90 -10.09 4.58
N SER A 108 13.86 -9.25 4.96
CA SER A 108 14.05 -8.89 6.36
C SER A 108 12.98 -7.88 6.82
N LYS A 109 12.51 -8.04 8.07
CA LYS A 109 11.62 -7.07 8.73
C LYS A 109 12.23 -5.67 8.80
N ASP A 110 13.56 -5.58 8.84
CA ASP A 110 14.32 -4.34 8.99
C ASP A 110 14.36 -3.55 7.67
N GLN A 111 13.95 -4.16 6.56
CA GLN A 111 13.75 -3.48 5.29
C GLN A 111 12.47 -2.62 5.28
N ILE A 112 11.63 -2.66 6.31
CA ILE A 112 10.42 -1.81 6.41
C ILE A 112 10.58 -0.78 7.51
N ALA A 113 10.74 0.47 7.10
CA ALA A 113 10.75 1.64 7.95
C ALA A 113 9.41 2.40 7.85
N PHE A 114 9.07 3.14 8.91
CA PHE A 114 7.98 4.11 8.90
C PHE A 114 8.58 5.46 9.26
N GLY A 115 8.21 6.49 8.51
CA GLY A 115 8.73 7.84 8.68
C GLY A 115 7.79 8.86 8.08
N GLU A 116 8.03 10.13 8.36
CA GLU A 116 7.31 11.22 7.68
C GLU A 116 7.89 11.40 6.28
N ILE A 117 7.07 11.18 5.26
CA ILE A 117 7.44 11.46 3.87
C ILE A 117 6.89 12.83 3.51
N GLY A 118 7.79 13.77 3.20
CA GLY A 118 7.40 15.14 2.90
C GLY A 118 6.58 15.24 1.60
N LYS A 119 5.69 16.24 1.51
CA LYS A 119 4.89 16.54 0.30
C LYS A 119 5.70 16.93 -0.95
N LYS A 120 7.02 16.95 -0.85
CA LYS A 120 7.95 17.21 -1.95
C LYS A 120 8.75 15.96 -2.33
N SER A 121 8.42 14.79 -1.75
CA SER A 121 9.09 13.56 -2.10
C SER A 121 8.70 13.10 -3.51
N PRO A 122 9.60 12.40 -4.21
CA PRO A 122 9.28 11.79 -5.50
C PRO A 122 8.11 10.80 -5.42
N ALA A 123 7.95 10.10 -4.29
CA ALA A 123 6.82 9.21 -4.04
C ALA A 123 5.48 10.00 -3.97
N HIS A 124 5.47 11.13 -3.27
CA HIS A 124 4.31 12.01 -3.18
C HIS A 124 3.89 12.52 -4.56
N TYR A 125 4.84 13.04 -5.33
CA TYR A 125 4.57 13.55 -6.68
C TYR A 125 4.00 12.46 -7.59
N SER A 126 4.56 11.24 -7.52
CA SER A 126 4.09 10.10 -8.30
C SER A 126 2.67 9.69 -7.93
N ALA A 127 2.36 9.61 -6.63
CA ALA A 127 1.01 9.30 -6.16
C ALA A 127 0.01 10.39 -6.57
N TRP A 128 0.40 11.66 -6.47
CA TRP A 128 -0.44 12.81 -6.74
C TRP A 128 -0.74 13.00 -8.23
N ALA A 129 0.26 12.83 -9.11
CA ALA A 129 0.07 12.93 -10.56
C ALA A 129 -0.93 11.88 -11.07
N VAL A 130 -0.78 10.63 -10.64
CA VAL A 130 -1.72 9.55 -10.98
C VAL A 130 -3.10 9.80 -10.39
N PHE A 131 -3.18 10.31 -9.16
CA PHE A 131 -4.46 10.66 -8.53
C PHE A 131 -5.23 11.75 -9.30
N ARG A 132 -4.51 12.73 -9.86
CA ARG A 132 -5.10 13.79 -10.71
C ARG A 132 -5.40 13.36 -12.15
N GLY A 133 -4.98 12.15 -12.54
CA GLY A 133 -5.11 11.68 -13.93
C GLY A 133 -4.10 12.33 -14.89
N GLU A 134 -3.03 12.92 -14.37
CA GLU A 134 -1.94 13.48 -15.16
C GLU A 134 -0.95 12.41 -15.63
N GLU A 135 -0.88 11.29 -14.90
CA GLU A 135 -0.16 10.08 -15.29
C GLU A 135 -1.09 8.85 -15.18
N GLU A 136 -0.91 7.88 -16.08
CA GLU A 136 -1.60 6.60 -15.95
C GLU A 136 -0.99 5.77 -14.81
N PRO A 137 -1.80 5.01 -14.05
CA PRO A 137 -1.27 4.12 -13.02
C PRO A 137 -0.52 2.95 -13.65
N GLY A 138 0.56 2.51 -13.02
CA GLY A 138 1.28 1.30 -13.43
C GLY A 138 0.39 0.05 -13.37
N ARG A 139 -0.52 -0.03 -12.39
CA ARG A 139 -1.55 -1.08 -12.31
C ARG A 139 -2.85 -0.57 -11.71
N ARG A 140 -3.99 -1.07 -12.21
CA ARG A 140 -5.29 -0.91 -11.55
C ARG A 140 -5.58 -2.16 -10.72
N VAL A 141 -5.97 -1.98 -9.46
CA VAL A 141 -6.20 -3.07 -8.51
C VAL A 141 -7.68 -3.17 -8.19
N GLY A 142 -8.25 -4.35 -8.43
CA GLY A 142 -9.65 -4.66 -8.17
C GLY A 142 -9.90 -5.29 -6.79
N ALA A 143 -11.16 -5.32 -6.36
CA ALA A 143 -11.59 -5.92 -5.10
C ALA A 143 -11.27 -7.41 -5.04
N SER A 144 -11.31 -8.13 -6.16
CA SER A 144 -11.00 -9.57 -6.21
C SER A 144 -9.55 -9.88 -5.85
N GLU A 145 -8.60 -9.01 -6.19
CA GLU A 145 -7.20 -9.14 -5.78
C GLU A 145 -7.03 -8.84 -4.29
N LEU A 146 -7.62 -7.74 -3.82
CA LEU A 146 -7.57 -7.35 -2.41
C LEU A 146 -8.20 -8.43 -1.52
N LEU A 147 -9.38 -8.92 -1.87
CA LEU A 147 -10.11 -9.94 -1.11
C LEU A 147 -9.38 -11.29 -1.02
N ARG A 148 -8.52 -11.62 -2.00
CA ARG A 148 -7.68 -12.82 -1.94
C ARG A 148 -6.62 -12.75 -0.84
N LEU A 149 -6.19 -11.54 -0.48
CA LEU A 149 -5.21 -11.28 0.58
C LEU A 149 -5.89 -11.14 1.94
N LEU A 150 -7.11 -10.62 1.96
CA LEU A 150 -7.91 -10.39 3.17
C LEU A 150 -8.60 -11.65 3.71
N LYS A 151 -8.04 -12.84 3.52
CA LYS A 151 -8.60 -14.10 4.03
C LYS A 151 -8.52 -14.18 5.55
#